data_AF-A0A1G2MCR3-F1
#
_entry.id   AF-A0A1G2MCR3-F1
#
_cell.length_a   1.000
_cell.length_b   1.000
_cell.length_c   1.000
_cell.angle_alpha   90.00
_cell.angle_beta   90.00
_cell.angle_gamma   90.00
#
_symmetry.space_group_name_H-M   'P 1'
#
loop_
_entity.id
_entity.type
_entity.pdbx_description
1 polymer ?
#
loop_
_entity_poly.entity_id
_entity_poly.type
_entity_poly.pdbx_seq_one_letter_code
_entity_poly.pdbx_strand_id
1 'polypeptide(L)'
;MRKTQTDPKKQRNRIAAAEIHKQPTIRFQVEMLRRRLPRIGLMMAKTGLRTKREFFDYAFTIFEWAIEETAVGNTVGSLTPKSVFRSLETPPLKNVQGYEEKDKPQNERTSVTTGTINGTEKTTGRGQGDSNETL
;
A
#
# COMPACT_ATOMS: atom_id res chain seq x y z
N MET A 1 28.07 5.95 27.54
CA MET A 1 27.60 6.52 26.27
C MET A 1 26.46 5.66 25.73
N ARG A 2 25.22 6.17 25.68
CA ARG A 2 24.06 5.44 25.13
C ARG A 2 24.03 5.65 23.61
N LYS A 3 24.08 4.56 22.85
CA LYS A 3 23.91 4.58 21.38
C LYS A 3 22.42 4.77 21.10
N THR A 4 22.05 5.86 20.44
CA THR A 4 20.70 6.07 19.92
C THR A 4 20.49 5.09 18.76
N GLN A 5 19.60 4.12 18.96
CA GLN A 5 19.11 3.26 17.90
C GLN A 5 18.14 4.08 17.06
N THR A 6 18.55 4.45 15.86
CA THR A 6 17.70 5.14 14.89
C THR A 6 16.77 4.11 14.27
N ASP A 7 15.46 4.24 14.51
CA ASP A 7 14.45 3.40 13.86
C ASP A 7 14.57 3.48 12.33
N PRO A 8 14.39 2.36 11.61
CA PRO A 8 14.49 2.35 10.16
C PRO A 8 13.37 3.24 9.58
N LYS A 9 13.75 4.30 8.86
CA LYS A 9 12.81 5.11 8.10
C LYS A 9 12.11 4.21 7.07
N LYS A 10 10.82 3.97 7.28
CA LYS A 10 9.94 3.17 6.39
C LYS A 10 10.11 3.70 4.97
N GLN A 11 10.78 2.91 4.13
CA GLN A 11 11.03 3.25 2.74
C GLN A 11 9.68 3.12 2.03
N ARG A 12 9.05 4.26 1.71
CA ARG A 12 7.81 4.30 0.92
C ARG A 12 8.07 3.49 -0.36
N ASN A 13 7.34 2.41 -0.57
CA ASN A 13 7.28 1.72 -1.86
C ASN A 13 6.51 2.61 -2.84
N ARG A 14 7.11 3.75 -3.20
CA ARG A 14 6.64 4.57 -4.31
C ARG A 14 6.94 3.75 -5.55
N ILE A 15 5.88 3.19 -6.13
CA ILE A 15 5.95 2.61 -7.48
C ILE A 15 6.55 3.71 -8.37
N ALA A 16 7.64 3.39 -9.06
CA ALA A 16 8.27 4.35 -9.95
C ALA A 16 7.24 4.78 -11.01
N ALA A 17 7.26 6.03 -11.45
CA ALA A 17 6.30 6.51 -12.47
C ALA A 17 6.26 5.61 -13.72
N ALA A 18 7.38 4.96 -14.06
CA ALA A 18 7.52 4.00 -15.15
C ALA A 18 6.77 2.66 -14.93
N GLU A 19 6.43 2.29 -13.69
CA GLU A 19 5.77 1.04 -13.32
C GLU A 19 4.25 1.17 -13.17
N ILE A 20 3.72 2.40 -13.07
CA ILE A 20 2.28 2.68 -12.98
C ILE A 20 1.53 2.08 -14.18
N HIS A 21 2.15 2.08 -15.37
CA HIS A 21 1.55 1.54 -16.60
C HIS A 21 1.50 0.01 -16.68
N LYS A 22 2.15 -0.71 -15.75
CA LYS A 22 2.15 -2.17 -15.70
C LYS A 22 1.01 -2.74 -14.85
N GLN A 23 0.28 -1.90 -14.13
CA GLN A 23 -0.84 -2.31 -13.29
C GLN A 23 -2.14 -2.40 -14.10
N PRO A 24 -3.03 -3.37 -13.81
CA PRO A 24 -4.31 -3.49 -14.47
C PRO A 24 -5.20 -2.27 -14.17
N THR A 25 -5.89 -1.75 -15.19
CA THR A 25 -6.80 -0.61 -15.04
C THR A 25 -8.23 -1.07 -14.78
N ILE A 26 -8.94 -0.39 -13.88
CA ILE A 26 -10.36 -0.61 -13.60
C ILE A 26 -11.17 0.62 -14.02
N ARG A 27 -12.39 0.41 -14.53
CA ARG A 27 -13.34 1.49 -14.83
C ARG A 27 -14.34 1.62 -13.70
N PHE A 28 -14.48 2.83 -13.15
CA PHE A 28 -15.54 3.17 -12.21
C PHE A 28 -16.25 4.43 -12.70
N GLN A 29 -17.55 4.53 -12.41
CA GLN A 29 -18.38 5.68 -12.77
C GLN A 29 -18.64 6.52 -11.52
N VAL A 30 -18.52 7.84 -11.66
CA VAL A 30 -18.76 8.80 -10.58
C VAL A 30 -19.78 9.83 -11.01
N GLU A 31 -20.79 10.03 -10.18
CA GLU A 31 -21.67 11.17 -10.28
C GLU A 31 -20.98 12.42 -9.72
N MET A 32 -21.08 13.54 -10.42
CA MET A 32 -20.51 14.80 -9.96
C MET A 32 -21.37 15.98 -10.37
N LEU A 33 -21.25 17.05 -9.58
CA LEU A 33 -21.94 18.31 -9.89
C LEU A 33 -21.47 18.85 -11.24
N ARG A 34 -22.41 19.14 -12.15
CA ARG A 34 -22.12 19.67 -13.50
C ARG A 34 -21.15 20.86 -13.48
N ARG A 35 -21.26 21.74 -12.48
CA ARG A 35 -20.37 22.91 -12.28
C ARG A 35 -18.89 22.56 -12.04
N ARG A 36 -18.57 21.32 -11.67
CA ARG A 36 -17.20 20.86 -11.44
C ARG A 36 -16.48 20.53 -12.75
N LEU A 37 -17.20 20.11 -13.79
CA LEU A 37 -16.60 19.67 -15.04
C LEU A 37 -15.77 20.77 -15.75
N PRO A 38 -16.25 22.03 -15.87
CA PRO A 38 -15.43 23.11 -16.42
C PRO A 38 -14.19 23.42 -15.57
N ARG A 39 -14.30 23.31 -14.24
CA ARG A 39 -13.17 23.53 -13.33
C ARG A 39 -12.10 22.45 -13.50
N ILE A 40 -12.48 21.19 -13.70
CA ILE A 40 -11.54 20.11 -14.02
C ILE A 40 -10.81 20.42 -15.32
N GLY A 41 -11.53 20.82 -16.37
CA GLY A 41 -10.91 21.21 -17.65
C GLY A 41 -9.90 22.35 -17.51
N LEU A 42 -10.24 23.38 -16.73
CA LEU A 42 -9.32 24.49 -16.44
C LEU A 42 -8.06 24.03 -15.69
N MET A 43 -8.21 23.17 -14.67
CA MET A 43 -7.06 22.66 -13.92
C MET A 43 -6.16 21.80 -14.80
N MET A 44 -6.74 20.91 -15.62
CA MET A 44 -5.99 20.10 -16.59
C MET A 44 -5.18 20.98 -17.56
N ALA A 45 -5.79 22.05 -18.08
CA ALA A 45 -5.10 22.99 -18.97
C ALA A 45 -3.92 23.69 -18.27
N LYS A 46 -4.08 24.08 -16.99
CA LYS A 46 -3.02 24.71 -16.20
C LYS A 46 -1.85 23.78 -15.88
N THR A 47 -2.12 22.48 -15.74
CA THR A 47 -1.11 21.49 -15.33
C THR A 47 -0.59 20.65 -16.49
N GLY A 48 -1.09 20.85 -17.71
CA GLY A 48 -0.70 20.08 -18.91
C GLY A 48 -1.21 18.63 -18.93
N LEU A 49 -2.22 18.30 -18.13
CA LEU A 49 -2.80 16.95 -18.10
C LEU A 49 -3.70 16.75 -19.31
N ARG A 50 -3.55 15.60 -19.97
CA ARG A 50 -4.22 15.30 -21.24
C ARG A 50 -5.57 14.65 -21.02
N THR A 51 -5.73 13.90 -19.94
CA THR A 51 -6.96 13.14 -19.67
C THR A 51 -7.52 13.40 -18.29
N LYS A 52 -8.85 13.24 -18.15
CA LYS A 52 -9.53 13.32 -16.84
C LYS A 52 -9.08 12.19 -15.92
N ARG A 53 -8.70 11.03 -16.48
CA ARG A 53 -8.10 9.93 -15.74
C ARG A 53 -6.83 10.40 -15.04
N GLU A 54 -5.88 10.97 -15.77
CA GLU A 54 -4.63 11.50 -15.18
C GLU A 54 -4.94 12.53 -14.09
N PHE A 55 -5.89 13.44 -14.33
CA PHE A 55 -6.33 14.40 -13.31
C PHE A 55 -6.81 13.71 -12.01
N PHE A 56 -7.63 12.66 -12.13
CA PHE A 56 -8.10 11.91 -10.97
C PHE A 56 -6.98 11.12 -10.29
N ASP A 57 -6.08 10.50 -11.06
CA ASP A 57 -4.94 9.75 -10.51
C ASP A 57 -4.05 10.66 -9.65
N TYR A 58 -3.74 11.87 -10.14
CA TYR A 58 -2.98 12.87 -9.38
C TYR A 58 -3.76 13.45 -8.20
N ALA A 59 -5.05 13.76 -8.38
CA ALA A 59 -5.89 14.26 -7.29
C ALA A 59 -6.00 13.24 -6.15
N PHE A 60 -6.12 11.95 -6.49
CA PHE A 60 -6.17 10.86 -5.53
C PHE A 60 -4.84 10.74 -4.78
N THR A 61 -3.71 10.73 -5.49
CA THR A 61 -2.37 10.67 -4.89
C THR A 61 -2.13 11.81 -3.88
N ILE A 62 -2.53 13.04 -4.23
CA ILE A 62 -2.40 14.19 -3.32
C ILE A 62 -3.29 14.03 -2.08
N PHE A 63 -4.52 13.53 -2.27
CA PHE A 63 -5.44 13.34 -1.17
C PHE A 63 -5.02 12.20 -0.24
N GLU A 64 -4.52 11.09 -0.80
CA GLU A 64 -3.91 9.99 -0.06
C GLU A 64 -2.74 10.48 0.79
N TRP A 65 -1.80 11.22 0.18
CA TRP A 65 -0.70 11.83 0.93
C TRP A 65 -1.21 12.73 2.08
N ALA A 66 -2.22 13.56 1.83
CA ALA A 66 -2.77 14.43 2.87
C ALA A 66 -3.39 13.63 4.04
N ILE A 67 -4.05 12.51 3.75
CA ILE A 67 -4.57 11.59 4.76
C ILE A 67 -3.43 10.97 5.57
N GLU A 68 -2.39 10.44 4.91
CA GLU A 68 -1.23 9.84 5.59
C GLU A 68 -0.56 10.83 6.55
N GLU A 69 -0.28 12.05 6.10
CA GLU A 69 0.34 13.08 6.93
C GLU A 69 -0.55 13.43 8.15
N THR A 70 -1.86 13.54 7.93
CA THR A 70 -2.81 13.81 9.03
C THR A 70 -2.85 12.64 10.03
N ALA A 71 -2.80 11.40 9.54
CA ALA A 71 -2.84 10.20 10.38
C ALA A 71 -1.63 10.06 11.31
N VAL A 72 -0.48 10.62 10.91
CA VAL A 72 0.73 10.66 11.76
C VAL A 72 0.82 11.93 12.64
N GLY A 73 -0.24 12.75 12.66
CA GLY A 73 -0.34 13.95 13.48
C GLY A 73 0.22 15.23 12.85
N ASN A 74 0.56 15.22 11.55
CA ASN A 74 1.01 16.43 10.86
C ASN A 74 -0.16 17.27 10.35
N THR A 75 0.02 18.59 10.34
CA THR A 75 -0.92 19.52 9.71
C THR A 75 -0.53 19.77 8.26
N VAL A 76 -1.43 19.44 7.33
CA VAL A 76 -1.24 19.70 5.90
C VAL A 76 -1.74 21.10 5.56
N GLY A 77 -1.01 21.85 4.74
CA GLY A 77 -1.38 23.21 4.40
C GLY A 77 -0.45 23.86 3.39
N SER A 78 -0.70 25.13 3.11
CA SER A 78 0.16 25.95 2.25
C SER A 78 1.06 26.85 3.11
N LEU A 79 2.32 26.97 2.74
CA LEU A 79 3.24 27.95 3.31
C LEU A 79 3.41 29.09 2.32
N THR A 80 3.07 30.31 2.73
CA THR A 80 3.26 31.50 1.90
C THR A 80 4.72 31.94 1.88
N PRO A 81 5.17 32.75 0.89
CA PRO A 81 6.52 33.32 0.88
C PRO A 81 6.87 34.17 2.11
N LYS A 82 5.86 34.64 2.86
CA LYS A 82 6.01 35.39 4.12
C LYS A 82 6.06 34.48 5.35
N SER A 83 6.31 33.18 5.17
CA SER A 83 6.30 32.15 6.22
C SER A 83 4.99 32.02 6.99
N VAL A 84 3.87 32.52 6.43
CA VAL A 84 2.54 32.32 7.02
C VAL A 84 2.03 30.96 6.56
N PHE A 85 1.81 30.06 7.52
CA PHE A 85 1.20 28.75 7.27
C PHE A 85 -0.33 28.87 7.26
N ARG A 86 -0.98 28.27 6.27
CA ARG A 86 -2.44 28.18 6.15
C ARG A 86 -2.84 26.71 6.06
N SER A 87 -3.49 26.23 7.12
CA SER A 87 -4.01 24.86 7.23
C SER A 87 -4.99 24.55 6.10
N LEU A 88 -4.90 23.34 5.54
CA LEU A 88 -5.88 22.80 4.61
C LEU A 88 -7.08 22.27 5.40
N GLU A 89 -8.11 23.10 5.53
CA GLU A 89 -9.36 22.70 6.18
C GLU A 89 -10.25 21.94 5.19
N THR A 90 -10.37 20.62 5.39
CA THR A 90 -11.37 19.81 4.67
C THR A 90 -12.11 18.89 5.65
N PRO A 91 -13.44 18.69 5.50
CA PRO A 91 -14.19 17.81 6.39
C PRO A 91 -13.61 16.39 6.53
N PRO A 92 -13.15 15.73 5.45
CA PRO A 92 -12.58 14.38 5.56
C PRO A 92 -11.33 14.29 6.43
N LEU A 93 -10.44 15.28 6.39
CA LEU A 93 -9.20 15.25 7.16
C LEU A 93 -9.45 15.36 8.68
N LYS A 94 -10.58 15.96 9.10
CA LYS A 94 -10.97 16.02 10.52
C LYS A 94 -11.31 14.65 11.12
N ASN A 95 -11.65 13.69 10.26
CA ASN A 95 -12.06 12.35 10.67
C ASN A 95 -10.91 11.33 10.60
N VAL A 96 -9.70 11.76 10.21
CA VAL A 96 -8.54 10.87 10.16
C VAL A 96 -8.10 10.59 11.59
N GLN A 97 -8.46 9.41 12.09
CA GLN A 97 -7.98 8.88 13.37
C GLN A 97 -6.58 8.30 13.16
N GLY A 98 -5.72 8.39 14.18
CA GLY A 98 -4.37 7.84 14.14
C GLY A 98 -4.40 6.36 13.72
N TYR A 99 -3.50 5.99 12.82
CA TYR A 99 -3.33 4.60 12.40
C TYR A 99 -2.75 3.79 13.58
N GLU A 100 -3.59 3.10 14.36
CA GLU A 100 -3.09 1.96 15.13
C GLU A 100 -2.94 0.77 14.18
N GLU A 101 -1.70 0.32 14.04
CA GLU A 101 -1.22 -0.72 13.11
C GLU A 101 -1.95 -2.06 13.34
N LYS A 102 -3.12 -2.28 12.72
CA LYS A 102 -3.87 -3.56 12.80
C LYS A 102 -3.84 -4.41 11.53
N ASP A 103 -3.43 -3.86 10.39
CA ASP A 103 -3.43 -4.60 9.13
C ASP A 103 -2.01 -4.85 8.61
N LYS A 104 -1.32 -5.82 9.22
CA LYS A 104 -0.31 -6.59 8.49
C LYS A 104 -1.04 -7.77 7.83
N PRO A 105 -0.87 -8.02 6.52
CA PRO A 105 -1.31 -9.29 5.95
C PRO A 105 -0.56 -10.41 6.65
N GLN A 106 -1.29 -11.22 7.39
CA GLN A 106 -0.78 -12.38 8.13
C GLN A 106 -0.50 -13.48 7.11
N ASN A 107 0.68 -13.46 6.50
CA ASN A 107 1.11 -14.55 5.64
C ASN A 107 2.52 -14.98 6.03
N GLU A 108 2.59 -15.96 6.92
CA GLU A 108 3.72 -16.89 7.10
C GLU A 108 3.29 -17.93 8.16
N ARG A 109 2.57 -18.98 7.73
CA ARG A 109 2.66 -20.27 8.42
C ARG A 109 3.65 -21.13 7.64
N THR A 110 4.90 -21.03 8.09
CA THR A 110 5.94 -22.03 7.95
C THR A 110 5.41 -23.39 8.42
N SER A 111 5.49 -24.39 7.56
CA SER A 111 5.70 -25.78 7.97
C SER A 111 6.96 -26.29 7.30
N VAL A 112 8.11 -25.80 7.77
CA VAL A 112 9.38 -26.50 7.59
C VAL A 112 9.61 -27.27 8.87
N THR A 113 9.22 -28.54 8.86
CA THR A 113 9.48 -29.49 9.93
C THR A 113 10.99 -29.70 10.02
N THR A 114 11.61 -29.18 11.07
CA THR A 114 13.00 -29.48 11.43
C THR A 114 13.11 -30.95 11.80
N GLY A 115 13.70 -31.76 10.92
CA GLY A 115 14.02 -33.16 11.16
C GLY A 115 15.49 -33.35 11.54
N THR A 116 15.75 -33.55 12.83
CA THR A 116 16.92 -34.25 13.40
C THR A 116 16.40 -34.77 14.75
N ILE A 117 16.51 -36.05 15.15
CA ILE A 117 17.74 -36.78 15.50
C ILE A 117 17.47 -38.30 15.62
N ASN A 118 18.43 -39.08 15.08
CA ASN A 118 19.06 -40.31 15.58
C ASN A 118 18.23 -41.54 16.05
N GLY A 119 18.33 -42.62 15.27
CA GLY A 119 19.06 -43.83 15.66
C GLY A 119 18.42 -44.77 16.68
N THR A 120 17.85 -45.87 16.20
CA THR A 120 17.93 -47.18 16.88
C THR A 120 17.75 -48.30 15.87
N GLU A 121 18.80 -49.10 15.70
CA GLU A 121 18.77 -50.35 14.96
C GLU A 121 17.86 -51.37 15.66
N LYS A 122 17.04 -52.07 14.89
CA LYS A 122 16.75 -53.48 15.14
C LYS A 122 16.32 -54.19 13.86
N THR A 123 17.09 -55.21 13.54
CA THR A 123 16.96 -56.19 12.47
C THR A 123 15.77 -57.14 12.67
N THR A 124 15.47 -57.94 11.62
CA THR A 124 14.57 -59.13 11.49
C THR A 124 13.15 -58.81 10.97
N GLY A 125 12.59 -59.39 9.90
CA GLY A 125 13.00 -60.44 8.97
C GLY A 125 11.97 -60.64 7.81
N ARG A 126 12.44 -61.34 6.76
CA ARG A 126 11.79 -62.06 5.63
C ARG A 126 10.27 -62.04 5.34
N GLY A 127 9.96 -61.96 4.03
CA GLY A 127 8.78 -62.52 3.32
C GLY A 127 8.20 -61.54 2.28
N GLN A 128 8.49 -61.58 0.97
CA GLN A 128 8.16 -62.52 -0.12
C GLN A 128 6.71 -62.43 -0.65
N GLY A 129 6.58 -62.09 -1.95
CA GLY A 129 5.40 -62.24 -2.84
C GLY A 129 4.44 -61.05 -2.87
N ASP A 130 3.74 -60.70 -3.94
CA ASP A 130 3.78 -61.04 -5.37
C ASP A 130 2.86 -60.03 -6.09
N SER A 131 3.00 -59.96 -7.41
CA SER A 131 2.25 -59.19 -8.40
C SER A 131 0.72 -59.35 -8.44
N ASN A 132 0.02 -58.28 -8.88
CA ASN A 132 -1.08 -58.20 -9.88
C ASN A 132 -1.80 -56.85 -9.70
N GLU A 133 -1.94 -55.95 -10.69
CA GLU A 133 -2.58 -56.03 -12.02
C GLU A 133 -4.13 -56.19 -11.95
N THR A 134 -4.82 -55.45 -12.83
CA THR A 134 -6.28 -55.33 -13.08
C THR A 134 -7.12 -54.56 -12.05
N LEU A 135 -8.05 -53.66 -12.41
CA LEU A 135 -8.71 -53.31 -13.69
C LEU A 135 -9.16 -51.84 -13.63
#